data_AF-A0A497E269-F1
#
_entry.id   AF-A0A497E269-F1
#
_cell.length_a   1.000
_cell.length_b   1.000
_cell.length_c   1.000
_cell.angle_alpha   90.00
_cell.angle_beta   90.00
_cell.angle_gamma   90.00
#
_symmetry.space_group_name_H-M   'P 1'
#
loop_
_entity.id
_entity.type
_entity.pdbx_description
1 polymer ?
#
loop_
_entity_poly.entity_id
_entity_poly.type
_entity_poly.pdbx_seq_one_letter_code
_entity_poly.pdbx_strand_id
1 'polypeptide(L)'
;MMRKLMVTLSVGIIFLLSGSSVLAKIRMPSPMQYATLTEYEKATGKAITKFHEAPMLRVKVAAGELPPVEERLPEEPLVLIPVEEIGQYGG
;
A
#
# COMPACT_ATOMS: atom_id res chain seq x y z
N MET A 1 -8.60 -49.51 -26.49
CA MET A 1 -9.58 -48.67 -25.74
C MET A 1 -9.00 -48.16 -24.42
N MET A 2 -8.38 -49.02 -23.60
CA MET A 2 -7.83 -48.68 -22.28
C MET A 2 -6.69 -47.63 -22.28
N ARG A 3 -5.80 -47.64 -23.28
CA ARG A 3 -4.69 -46.66 -23.37
C ARG A 3 -5.15 -45.23 -23.62
N LYS A 4 -6.23 -45.03 -24.39
CA LYS A 4 -6.80 -43.71 -24.65
C LYS A 4 -7.56 -43.19 -23.44
N LEU A 5 -8.25 -44.09 -22.72
CA LEU A 5 -8.99 -43.78 -21.49
C LEU A 5 -8.07 -43.38 -20.34
N MET A 6 -6.91 -44.02 -20.19
CA MET A 6 -5.92 -43.61 -19.17
C MET A 6 -5.34 -42.23 -19.47
N VAL A 7 -5.04 -41.93 -20.74
CA VAL A 7 -4.47 -40.62 -21.13
C VAL A 7 -5.47 -39.49 -20.92
N THR A 8 -6.75 -39.68 -21.24
CA THR A 8 -7.78 -38.67 -20.92
C THR A 8 -8.01 -38.50 -19.43
N LEU A 9 -7.94 -39.57 -18.63
CA LEU A 9 -8.07 -39.49 -17.18
C LEU A 9 -6.89 -38.73 -16.54
N SER A 10 -5.66 -38.98 -17.00
CA SER A 10 -4.46 -38.30 -16.50
C SER A 10 -4.45 -36.80 -16.83
N VAL A 11 -4.88 -36.40 -18.04
CA VAL A 11 -4.98 -34.98 -18.43
C VAL A 11 -6.03 -34.24 -17.60
N GLY A 12 -7.16 -34.88 -17.28
CA GLY A 12 -8.19 -34.30 -16.42
C GLY A 12 -7.72 -34.05 -14.98
N ILE A 13 -6.93 -34.99 -14.42
CA ILE A 13 -6.36 -34.84 -13.07
C ILE A 13 -5.31 -33.72 -13.02
N ILE A 14 -4.49 -33.58 -14.06
CA ILE A 14 -3.51 -32.49 -14.17
C ILE A 14 -4.20 -31.12 -14.26
N PHE A 15 -5.31 -31.01 -15.00
CA PHE A 15 -6.13 -29.80 -15.06
C PHE A 15 -6.80 -29.45 -13.72
N LEU A 16 -7.24 -30.46 -12.95
CA LEU A 16 -7.83 -30.27 -11.63
C LEU A 16 -6.80 -29.84 -10.57
N LEU A 17 -5.54 -30.29 -10.68
CA LEU A 17 -4.44 -29.91 -9.78
C LEU A 17 -3.79 -28.56 -10.13
N SER A 18 -3.85 -28.12 -11.40
CA SER A 18 -3.33 -26.79 -11.81
C SER A 18 -4.33 -25.65 -11.65
N GLY A 19 -5.62 -25.95 -11.47
CA GLY A 19 -6.70 -24.95 -11.43
C GLY A 19 -6.80 -24.13 -10.13
N SER A 20 -6.12 -24.51 -9.05
CA SER A 20 -6.20 -23.83 -7.76
C SER A 20 -5.29 -22.61 -7.62
N SER A 21 -4.28 -22.44 -8.48
CA SER A 21 -3.28 -21.36 -8.33
C SER A 21 -3.77 -19.99 -8.80
N VAL A 22 -4.94 -19.88 -9.44
CA VAL A 22 -5.46 -18.60 -9.96
C VAL A 22 -6.38 -17.88 -8.96
N LEU A 23 -6.88 -18.56 -7.91
CA LEU A 23 -7.78 -17.93 -6.93
C LEU A 23 -7.06 -17.18 -5.80
N ALA A 24 -5.74 -17.33 -5.66
CA ALA A 24 -4.92 -16.43 -4.88
C ALA A 24 -4.72 -15.10 -5.64
N LYS A 25 -5.82 -14.42 -5.95
CA LYS A 25 -5.80 -12.99 -6.26
C LYS A 25 -5.16 -12.35 -5.03
N ILE A 26 -3.88 -11.98 -5.16
CA ILE A 26 -3.05 -11.46 -4.07
C ILE A 26 -3.89 -10.40 -3.36
N ARG A 27 -4.44 -10.73 -2.18
CA ARG A 27 -5.12 -9.77 -1.33
C ARG A 27 -4.01 -8.98 -0.66
N MET A 28 -3.35 -8.11 -1.41
CA MET A 28 -2.52 -7.09 -0.80
C MET A 28 -3.49 -6.17 -0.07
N PRO A 29 -3.45 -6.07 1.26
CA PRO A 29 -4.17 -5.02 1.95
C PRO A 29 -3.62 -3.68 1.44
N SER A 30 -4.44 -2.91 0.72
CA SER A 30 -4.11 -1.54 0.35
C SER A 30 -4.41 -0.63 1.54
N PRO A 31 -3.54 0.34 1.88
CA PRO A 31 -3.86 1.32 2.89
C PRO A 31 -5.15 2.07 2.51
N MET A 32 -6.02 2.32 3.49
CA MET A 32 -7.17 3.20 3.30
C MET A 32 -6.67 4.63 3.12
N GLN A 33 -7.28 5.41 2.23
CA GLN A 33 -6.80 6.76 1.91
C GLN A 33 -7.94 7.78 1.94
N TYR A 34 -7.61 9.02 2.33
CA TYR A 34 -8.49 10.20 2.27
C TYR A 34 -7.86 11.26 1.38
N ALA A 35 -8.67 11.89 0.53
CA ALA A 35 -8.16 12.85 -0.45
C ALA A 35 -7.72 14.17 0.19
N THR A 36 -8.32 14.54 1.32
CA THR A 36 -8.09 15.81 2.03
C THR A 36 -7.95 15.60 3.53
N LEU A 37 -7.33 16.57 4.20
CA LEU A 37 -7.23 16.63 5.66
C LEU A 37 -8.62 16.72 6.30
N THR A 38 -9.50 17.50 5.67
CA THR A 38 -10.88 17.70 6.13
C THR A 38 -11.68 16.40 6.14
N GLU A 39 -11.54 15.58 5.09
CA GLU A 39 -12.20 14.27 5.02
C GLU A 39 -11.68 13.32 6.10
N TYR A 40 -10.37 13.31 6.32
CA TYR A 40 -9.75 12.50 7.38
C TYR A 40 -10.26 12.92 8.78
N GLU A 41 -10.30 14.23 9.07
CA GLU A 41 -10.78 14.73 10.35
C GLU A 41 -12.26 14.39 10.57
N LYS A 42 -13.10 14.58 9.54
CA LYS A 42 -14.52 14.21 9.60
C LYS A 42 -14.72 12.71 9.85
N ALA A 43 -13.89 11.86 9.25
CA ALA A 43 -14.02 10.41 9.37
C ALA A 43 -13.47 9.87 10.70
N THR A 44 -12.43 10.49 11.26
CA THR A 44 -11.70 9.94 12.41
C THR A 44 -11.87 10.74 13.70
N GLY A 45 -12.37 11.98 13.61
CA GLY A 45 -12.39 12.94 14.71
C GLY A 45 -11.01 13.45 15.13
N LYS A 46 -9.97 13.21 14.33
CA LYS A 46 -8.58 13.60 14.62
C LYS A 46 -8.09 14.62 13.59
N ALA A 47 -7.53 15.73 14.06
CA ALA A 47 -6.87 16.71 13.22
C ALA A 47 -5.37 16.36 13.04
N ILE A 48 -4.84 16.57 11.83
CA ILE A 48 -3.39 16.54 11.55
C ILE A 48 -2.90 17.98 11.57
N THR A 49 -2.18 18.35 12.62
CA THR A 49 -1.75 19.75 12.86
C THR A 49 -0.27 19.99 12.59
N LYS A 50 0.49 18.94 12.31
CA LYS A 50 1.94 19.01 12.11
C LYS A 50 2.39 17.97 11.10
N PHE A 51 3.31 18.38 10.22
CA PHE A 51 3.97 17.48 9.29
C PHE A 51 5.39 17.15 9.75
N HIS A 52 5.84 15.98 9.34
CA HIS A 52 7.18 15.48 9.63
C HIS A 52 7.88 15.11 8.33
N GLU A 53 9.20 15.02 8.40
CA GLU A 53 10.06 14.64 7.28
C GLU A 53 11.18 13.74 7.75
N ALA A 54 11.76 12.99 6.80
CA ALA A 54 12.89 12.11 7.08
C ALA A 54 14.10 12.87 7.63
N PRO A 55 14.91 12.28 8.54
CA PRO A 55 16.07 12.95 9.13
C PRO A 55 17.06 13.54 8.11
N MET A 56 17.29 12.84 6.99
CA MET A 56 18.18 13.32 5.93
C MET A 56 17.68 14.59 5.24
N LEU A 57 16.36 14.80 5.15
CA LEU A 57 15.77 15.99 4.54
C LEU A 57 15.89 17.19 5.49
N ARG A 58 15.69 16.95 6.79
CA ARG A 58 15.88 17.97 7.81
C ARG A 58 17.28 18.59 7.80
N VAL A 59 18.32 17.78 7.53
CA VAL A 59 19.69 18.28 7.38
C VAL A 59 19.81 19.26 6.21
N LYS A 60 19.18 18.95 5.07
CA LYS A 60 19.16 19.84 3.89
C LYS A 60 18.36 21.12 4.14
N VAL A 61 17.24 21.02 4.87
CA VAL A 61 16.47 22.19 5.29
C VAL A 61 17.31 23.10 6.19
N ALA A 62 18.01 22.52 7.18
CA ALA A 62 18.90 23.27 8.06
C ALA A 62 20.09 23.90 7.33
N ALA A 63 20.56 23.28 6.24
CA ALA A 63 21.59 23.83 5.36
C ALA A 63 21.07 24.90 4.38
N GLY A 64 19.74 25.11 4.31
CA GLY A 64 19.12 26.03 3.35
C GLY A 64 19.06 25.51 1.91
N GLU A 65 19.37 24.23 1.70
CA GLU A 65 19.36 23.58 0.39
C GLU A 65 17.97 23.08 -0.02
N LEU A 66 17.04 23.00 0.94
CA LEU A 66 15.69 22.50 0.74
C LEU A 66 14.68 23.37 1.51
N PRO A 67 13.53 23.74 0.91
CA PRO A 67 12.45 24.39 1.65
C PRO A 67 11.90 23.47 2.77
N PRO A 68 11.34 24.06 3.85
CA PRO A 68 10.70 23.29 4.92
C PRO A 68 9.53 22.45 4.41
N VAL A 69 9.15 21.42 5.16
CA VAL A 69 8.15 20.44 4.72
C VAL A 69 6.78 21.07 4.43
N GLU A 70 6.41 22.09 5.19
CA GLU A 70 5.15 22.82 5.05
C GLU A 70 5.06 23.56 3.71
N GLU A 71 6.18 24.04 3.16
CA GLU A 71 6.21 24.71 1.85
C GLU A 71 6.23 23.72 0.68
N ARG A 72 6.69 22.49 0.92
CA ARG A 72 6.80 21.45 -0.10
C ARG A 72 5.50 20.66 -0.27
N LEU A 73 4.68 20.58 0.78
CA LEU A 73 3.41 19.89 0.72
C LEU A 73 2.34 20.78 0.06
N PRO A 74 1.39 20.19 -0.68
CA PRO A 74 0.18 20.91 -1.06
C PRO A 74 -0.63 21.25 0.20
N GLU A 75 -1.54 22.22 0.09
CA GLU A 75 -2.45 22.59 1.18
C GLU A 75 -3.30 21.39 1.65
N GLU A 76 -3.71 20.53 0.71
CA GLU A 76 -4.49 19.32 0.96
C GLU A 76 -3.70 18.07 0.56
N PRO A 77 -2.82 17.54 1.44
CA PRO A 77 -2.11 16.30 1.19
C PRO A 77 -3.02 15.08 1.31
N LEU A 78 -2.76 14.07 0.46
CA LEU A 78 -3.36 12.75 0.57
C LEU A 78 -2.96 12.11 1.91
N VAL A 79 -3.94 11.59 2.65
CA VAL A 79 -3.71 10.91 3.94
C VAL A 79 -3.86 9.41 3.76
N LEU A 80 -2.85 8.65 4.18
CA LEU A 80 -2.85 7.19 4.15
C LEU A 80 -2.97 6.61 5.57
N ILE A 81 -3.90 5.68 5.76
CA ILE A 81 -4.02 4.87 6.96
C ILE A 81 -3.18 3.61 6.78
N PRO A 82 -2.17 3.39 7.63
CA PRO A 82 -1.34 2.20 7.55
C PRO A 82 -2.17 0.91 7.70
N VAL A 83 -1.70 -0.14 7.04
CA VAL A 83 -2.31 -1.48 7.15
C VAL A 83 -2.11 -2.07 8.55
N GLU A 84 -0.92 -1.88 9.12
CA GLU A 84 -0.53 -2.42 10.42
C GLU A 84 -0.34 -1.28 11.43
N GLU A 85 0.70 -0.47 11.26
CA GLU A 85 1.04 0.61 12.19
C GLU A 85 1.71 1.81 11.50
N ILE A 86 1.83 2.92 12.22
CA ILE A 86 2.51 4.13 11.75
C ILE A 86 4.00 3.81 11.53
N GLY A 87 4.47 4.02 10.31
CA GLY A 87 5.85 3.75 9.93
C GLY A 87 6.87 4.71 10.56
N GLN A 88 8.13 4.28 10.57
CA GLN A 88 9.29 5.08 11.00
C GLN A 88 10.11 5.51 9.78
N TYR A 89 10.67 6.71 9.81
CA TYR A 89 11.59 7.14 8.75
C TYR A 89 12.94 6.43 8.88
N GLY A 90 13.44 5.90 7.78
CA GLY A 90 14.78 5.31 7.68
C GLY A 90 14.79 3.79 7.60
N GLY A 91 15.99 3.25 7.39
CA GLY A 91 16.27 1.86 7.02
C GLY A 91 17.48 1.79 6.10
#